data_AF-A0A2V8P0Z4-F1
#
_entry.id   AF-A0A2V8P0Z4-F1
#
_cell.length_a   1.000
_cell.length_b   1.000
_cell.length_c   1.000
_cell.angle_alpha   90.00
_cell.angle_beta   90.00
_cell.angle_gamma   90.00
#
_symmetry.space_group_name_H-M   'P 1'
#
loop_
_entity.id
_entity.type
_entity.pdbx_description
1 polymer ?
#
loop_
_entity_poly.entity_id
_entity_poly.type
_entity_poly.pdbx_seq_one_letter_code
_entity_poly.pdbx_strand_id
1 'polypeptide(L)'
;MNNKLPLDVLPFGLLELDEQGQVRGFSTLHESYSEIPAEEVIGRDFFKEIVPVAEAEESEKKFRDFMKRQDTHERLFFTFTSAQGQIAAMHSLNSLKP
;
A
#
# COMPACT_ATOMS: atom_id res chain seq x y z
N MET A 1 13.67 4.52 -21.65
CA MET A 1 14.36 4.95 -20.40
C MET A 1 13.38 4.70 -19.27
N ASN A 2 13.58 3.64 -18.48
CA ASN A 2 12.71 3.32 -17.34
C ASN A 2 13.10 4.23 -16.17
N ASN A 3 12.43 5.38 -16.07
CA ASN A 3 12.60 6.33 -14.96
C ASN A 3 11.81 5.82 -13.74
N LYS A 4 12.23 4.72 -13.13
CA LYS A 4 11.79 4.40 -11.76
C LYS A 4 12.62 5.28 -10.82
N LEU A 5 11.99 6.26 -10.19
CA LEU A 5 12.59 6.97 -9.06
C LEU A 5 12.98 5.91 -8.01
N PRO A 6 14.16 6.02 -7.36
CA PRO A 6 14.49 5.14 -6.25
C PRO A 6 13.36 5.25 -5.21
N LEU A 7 12.78 4.13 -4.78
CA LEU A 7 11.67 4.16 -3.84
C LEU A 7 12.06 4.77 -2.49
N ASP A 8 13.38 4.80 -2.21
CA ASP A 8 14.00 5.26 -0.97
C ASP A 8 14.07 6.79 -0.80
N VAL A 9 13.65 7.60 -1.79
CA VAL A 9 13.68 9.08 -1.70
C VAL A 9 12.32 9.73 -1.45
N LEU A 10 11.24 8.96 -1.36
CA LEU A 10 9.91 9.53 -1.13
C LEU A 10 9.76 9.89 0.35
N PRO A 11 9.17 11.06 0.71
CA PRO A 11 8.91 11.44 2.10
C PRO A 11 7.67 10.73 2.69
N PHE A 12 7.22 9.66 2.06
CA PHE A 12 6.10 8.83 2.47
C PHE A 12 6.34 7.37 2.08
N GLY A 13 5.71 6.46 2.80
CA GLY A 13 5.75 5.04 2.46
C GLY A 13 5.05 4.77 1.13
N LEU A 14 5.63 3.92 0.29
CA LEU A 14 5.05 3.47 -0.98
C LEU A 14 4.85 1.96 -0.95
N LEU A 15 3.66 1.54 -1.39
CA LEU A 15 3.30 0.16 -1.68
C LEU A 15 2.78 0.10 -3.13
N GLU A 16 3.48 -0.63 -4.00
CA GLU A 16 3.07 -0.89 -5.37
C GLU A 16 2.48 -2.30 -5.43
N LEU A 17 1.20 -2.41 -5.81
CA LEU A 17 0.50 -3.68 -6.01
C LEU A 17 0.20 -3.85 -7.51
N ASP A 18 0.24 -5.10 -8.00
CA ASP A 18 -0.40 -5.42 -9.27
C ASP A 18 -1.92 -5.58 -9.13
N GLU A 19 -2.61 -5.80 -10.25
CA GLU A 19 -4.07 -5.91 -10.28
C GLU A 19 -4.60 -7.08 -9.45
N GLN A 20 -3.77 -8.07 -9.13
CA GLN A 20 -4.10 -9.23 -8.31
C GLN A 20 -3.81 -8.97 -6.83
N GLY A 21 -3.13 -7.88 -6.48
CA GLY A 21 -2.76 -7.52 -5.10
C GLY A 21 -1.39 -8.05 -4.69
N GLN A 22 -0.57 -8.50 -5.64
CA GLN A 22 0.81 -8.91 -5.36
C GLN A 22 1.70 -7.69 -5.22
N VAL A 23 2.57 -7.70 -4.22
CA VAL A 23 3.50 -6.59 -3.99
C VAL A 23 4.60 -6.59 -5.05
N ARG A 24 4.71 -5.49 -5.80
CA ARG A 24 5.75 -5.21 -6.81
C ARG A 24 6.81 -4.22 -6.33
N GLY A 25 6.48 -3.42 -5.33
CA GLY A 25 7.37 -2.40 -4.77
C GLY A 25 6.96 -2.03 -3.36
N PHE A 26 7.96 -1.77 -2.52
CA PHE A 26 7.79 -1.38 -1.12
C PHE A 26 8.94 -0.44 -0.77
N SER A 27 8.67 0.72 -0.14
CA SER A 27 9.73 1.66 0.24
C SER A 27 10.18 1.48 1.69
N THR A 28 11.45 1.82 1.95
CA THR A 28 12.10 1.79 3.27
C THR A 28 11.43 2.70 4.32
N LEU A 29 10.79 3.80 3.91
CA LEU A 29 9.96 4.56 4.84
C LEU A 29 8.72 3.79 5.27
N HIS A 30 8.15 2.94 4.41
CA HIS A 30 7.05 2.07 4.79
C HIS A 30 7.53 1.02 5.82
N GLU A 31 8.77 0.51 5.70
CA GLU A 31 9.42 -0.33 6.72
C GLU A 31 9.61 0.41 8.05
N SER A 32 9.87 1.73 8.05
CA SER A 32 10.02 2.47 9.32
C SER A 32 8.74 2.52 10.15
N TYR A 33 7.57 2.32 9.51
CA TYR A 33 6.27 2.24 10.15
C TYR A 33 5.70 0.81 10.22
N SER A 34 6.39 -0.15 9.58
CA SER A 34 5.98 -1.56 9.48
C SER A 34 7.05 -2.44 10.11
N GLU A 35 6.68 -3.35 11.00
CA GLU A 35 7.64 -4.27 11.62
C GLU A 35 8.24 -5.31 10.64
N ILE A 36 7.88 -5.26 9.36
CA ILE A 36 8.24 -6.23 8.32
C ILE A 36 9.17 -5.58 7.27
N PRO A 37 10.36 -6.16 7.00
CA PRO A 37 11.29 -5.66 5.99
C PRO A 37 10.80 -5.91 4.56
N ALA A 38 11.15 -5.05 3.60
CA ALA A 38 10.68 -5.11 2.20
C ALA A 38 10.98 -6.46 1.55
N GLU A 39 12.15 -7.04 1.82
CA GLU A 39 12.56 -8.33 1.27
C GLU A 39 11.61 -9.49 1.66
N GLU A 40 10.90 -9.37 2.77
CA GLU A 40 9.90 -10.34 3.21
C GLU A 40 8.48 -10.06 2.68
N VAL A 41 8.30 -8.95 1.96
CA VAL A 41 7.00 -8.43 1.48
C VAL A 41 6.87 -8.53 -0.04
N ILE A 42 7.95 -8.25 -0.78
CA ILE A 42 7.95 -8.28 -2.25
C ILE A 42 7.54 -9.66 -2.77
N GLY A 43 6.58 -9.69 -3.71
CA GLY A 43 6.10 -10.91 -4.37
C GLY A 43 5.05 -11.72 -3.59
N ARG A 44 4.59 -11.22 -2.43
CA ARG A 44 3.51 -11.82 -1.64
C ARG A 44 2.18 -11.14 -1.88
N ASP A 45 1.09 -11.83 -1.54
CA ASP A 45 -0.27 -11.27 -1.62
C ASP A 45 -0.50 -10.34 -0.41
N PHE A 46 -0.63 -9.04 -0.67
CA PHE A 46 -0.76 -8.04 0.39
C PHE A 46 -1.99 -8.28 1.29
N PHE A 47 -3.12 -8.65 0.70
CA PHE A 47 -4.39 -8.76 1.42
C PHE A 47 -4.51 -10.07 2.20
N LYS A 48 -3.82 -11.12 1.77
CA LYS A 48 -3.89 -12.44 2.43
C LYS A 48 -2.75 -12.70 3.40
N GLU A 49 -1.58 -12.14 3.16
CA GLU A 49 -0.36 -12.54 3.84
C GLU A 49 0.30 -11.44 4.68
N ILE A 50 -0.01 -10.18 4.41
CA ILE A 50 0.75 -9.05 4.97
C ILE A 50 -0.14 -8.16 5.84
N VAL A 51 -1.27 -7.70 5.31
CA VAL A 51 -2.16 -6.79 6.04
C VAL A 51 -2.82 -7.53 7.22
N PRO A 52 -3.03 -6.86 8.37
CA PRO A 52 -3.74 -7.47 9.49
C PRO A 52 -5.11 -8.02 9.06
N VAL A 53 -5.48 -9.20 9.56
CA VAL A 53 -6.75 -9.88 9.21
C VAL A 53 -7.97 -8.98 9.46
N ALA A 54 -7.94 -8.15 10.50
CA ALA A 54 -9.03 -7.23 10.82
C ALA A 54 -9.25 -6.14 9.74
N GLU A 55 -8.23 -5.86 8.93
CA GLU A 55 -8.23 -4.79 7.91
C GLU A 55 -8.24 -5.36 6.48
N ALA A 56 -7.95 -6.66 6.33
CA ALA A 56 -7.77 -7.33 5.05
C ALA A 56 -8.99 -7.21 4.13
N GLU A 57 -10.17 -7.58 4.64
CA GLU A 57 -11.39 -7.66 3.81
C GLU A 57 -11.82 -6.27 3.30
N GLU A 58 -11.83 -5.26 4.17
CA GLU A 58 -12.24 -3.91 3.79
C GLU A 58 -11.22 -3.27 2.83
N SER A 59 -9.92 -3.46 3.10
CA SER A 59 -8.85 -2.92 2.26
C SER A 59 -8.86 -3.57 0.87
N GLU A 60 -9.02 -4.88 0.80
CA GLU A 60 -9.13 -5.60 -0.47
C GLU A 60 -10.35 -5.10 -1.24
N LYS A 61 -11.52 -5.00 -0.58
CA LYS A 61 -12.74 -4.52 -1.23
C LYS A 61 -12.54 -3.13 -1.85
N LYS A 62 -11.98 -2.17 -1.09
CA LYS A 62 -11.71 -0.80 -1.59
C LYS A 62 -10.76 -0.82 -2.79
N PHE A 63 -9.68 -1.61 -2.73
CA PHE A 63 -8.73 -1.75 -3.83
C PHE A 63 -9.39 -2.34 -5.08
N ARG A 64 -10.16 -3.43 -4.95
CA ARG A 64 -10.84 -4.07 -6.08
C ARG A 64 -11.88 -3.14 -6.70
N ASP A 65 -12.62 -2.39 -5.87
CA ASP A 65 -13.60 -1.41 -6.35
C ASP A 65 -12.91 -0.26 -7.10
N PHE A 66 -11.77 0.24 -6.62
CA PHE A 66 -10.94 1.23 -7.33
C PHE A 66 -10.50 0.72 -8.71
N MET A 67 -9.94 -0.50 -8.77
CA MET A 67 -9.47 -1.09 -10.02
C MET A 67 -10.59 -1.29 -11.05
N LYS A 68 -11.79 -1.69 -10.61
CA LYS A 68 -12.96 -1.88 -11.48
C LYS A 68 -13.45 -0.58 -12.12
N ARG A 69 -13.38 0.54 -11.40
CA ARG A 69 -13.84 1.85 -11.92
C ARG A 69 -12.90 2.42 -12.97
N GLN A 70 -11.69 1.85 -13.11
CA GLN A 70 -10.63 2.37 -13.98
C GLN A 70 -10.29 3.84 -13.67
N ASP A 71 -10.43 4.23 -12.41
CA ASP A 71 -10.02 5.55 -11.93
C ASP A 71 -8.48 5.66 -11.97
N THR A 72 -7.96 6.87 -12.08
CA THR A 72 -6.51 7.12 -12.03
C THR A 72 -6.00 7.42 -10.63
N HIS A 73 -6.89 7.90 -9.74
CA HIS A 73 -6.52 8.32 -8.40
C HIS A 73 -7.71 8.25 -7.43
N GLU A 74 -7.48 7.76 -6.22
CA GLU A 74 -8.43 7.80 -5.11
C GLU A 74 -7.68 8.02 -3.79
N ARG A 75 -8.27 8.82 -2.89
CA ARG A 75 -7.74 9.00 -1.53
C ARG A 75 -8.65 8.33 -0.52
N LEU A 76 -8.04 7.47 0.29
CA LEU A 76 -8.68 6.77 1.38
C LEU A 76 -8.07 7.27 2.69
N PHE A 77 -8.91 7.51 3.69
CA PHE A 77 -8.46 7.92 5.01
C PHE A 77 -8.72 6.77 5.98
N PHE A 78 -7.69 6.41 6.73
CA PHE A 78 -7.73 5.36 7.74
C PHE A 78 -7.32 5.95 9.08
N THR A 79 -7.96 5.48 10.15
CA THR A 79 -7.59 5.84 11.51
C THR A 79 -7.17 4.58 12.23
N PHE A 80 -5.93 4.56 12.69
CA PHE A 80 -5.35 3.46 13.45
C PHE A 80 -5.26 3.86 14.92
N THR A 81 -5.40 2.89 15.81
CA THR A 81 -5.15 3.10 17.24
C THR A 81 -3.75 2.60 17.57
N SER A 82 -2.91 3.48 18.09
CA SER A 82 -1.55 3.17 18.55
C SER A 82 -1.40 3.42 20.05
N ALA A 83 -0.29 2.99 20.63
CA ALA A 83 0.04 3.28 22.03
C ALA A 83 0.16 4.80 22.32
N GLN A 84 0.44 5.61 21.30
CA GLN A 84 0.59 7.08 21.41
C GLN A 84 -0.71 7.84 21.09
N GLY A 85 -1.80 7.14 20.76
CA GLY A 85 -3.10 7.73 20.41
C GLY A 85 -3.59 7.32 19.02
N GLN A 86 -4.60 8.03 18.51
CA GLN A 86 -5.11 7.80 17.17
C GLN A 86 -4.18 8.39 16.12
N ILE A 87 -3.83 7.58 15.12
CA ILE A 87 -3.05 8.00 13.95
C ILE A 87 -4.00 8.02 12.77
N ALA A 88 -4.16 9.18 12.13
CA ALA A 88 -4.85 9.29 10.86
C ALA A 88 -3.82 9.16 9.72
N ALA A 89 -3.99 8.16 8.84
CA ALA A 89 -3.22 8.05 7.62
C ALA A 89 -4.11 8.31 6.41
N MET A 90 -3.51 8.90 5.38
CA MET A 90 -4.11 9.05 4.06
C MET A 90 -3.39 8.11 3.10
N HIS A 91 -4.11 7.15 2.55
CA HIS A 91 -3.62 6.28 1.49
C HIS A 91 -4.07 6.85 0.15
N SER A 92 -3.12 7.09 -0.74
CA SER A 92 -3.40 7.48 -2.11
C SER A 92 -3.26 6.26 -3.01
N LEU A 93 -4.38 5.77 -3.54
CA LEU A 93 -4.37 4.81 -4.63
C LEU A 93 -4.12 5.56 -5.93
N ASN A 94 -3.13 5.12 -6.71
CA ASN A 94 -2.82 5.67 -8.01
C ASN A 94 -2.72 4.52 -9.00
N SER A 95 -3.50 4.57 -10.09
CA SER A 95 -3.38 3.62 -11.18
C SER A 95 -2.37 4.16 -12.18
N LEU A 96 -1.24 3.46 -12.32
CA LEU A 96 -0.29 3.71 -13.39
C LEU A 96 -0.83 3.04 -14.66
N LYS A 97 -1.75 3.72 -15.35
CA LYS A 97 -2.11 3.32 -16.71
C LYS A 97 -0.89 3.49 -17.62
N PRO A 98 -0.64 2.56 -18.55
CA PRO A 98 0.41 2.74 -19.56
C PRO A 98 0.15 3.98 -20.44
#